data_AF-A0AAE9NR05-F1
#
_entry.id   AF-A0AAE9NR05-F1
#
_cell.length_a   1.000
_cell.length_b   1.000
_cell.length_c   1.000
_cell.angle_alpha   90.00
_cell.angle_beta   90.00
_cell.angle_gamma   90.00
#
_symmetry.space_group_name_H-M   'P 1'
#
loop_
_entity.id
_entity.type
_entity.pdbx_description
1 polymer ?
#
loop_
_entity_poly.entity_id
_entity_poly.type
_entity_poly.pdbx_seq_one_letter_code
_entity_poly.pdbx_strand_id
1 'polypeptide(L)' 'MIDQDWHPADIIAGLRKKGTTLAAVSREAGLASSTLANALTKHWPKGEKLIAEALGVSPAEIWPSRYRKSEDR' A
#
# COMPACT_ATOMS: atom_id res chain seq x y z
N MET A 1 1.94 19.63 9.44
CA MET A 1 2.79 18.43 9.59
C MET A 1 2.81 17.69 8.25
N ILE A 2 4.00 17.36 7.73
CA ILE A 2 4.13 16.50 6.55
C ILE A 2 3.83 15.10 7.05
N ASP A 3 2.69 14.55 6.65
CA ASP A 3 2.33 13.19 7.00
C ASP A 3 3.19 12.27 6.14
N GLN A 4 4.05 11.47 6.79
CA GLN A 4 5.04 10.66 6.10
C GLN A 4 4.42 9.34 5.65
N ASP A 5 4.73 8.94 4.43
CA ASP A 5 4.36 7.62 3.93
C ASP A 5 4.96 6.53 4.81
N TRP A 6 4.22 5.44 4.98
CA TRP A 6 4.68 4.28 5.74
C TRP A 6 5.97 3.75 5.14
N HIS A 7 6.87 3.32 6.00
CA HIS A 7 8.08 2.65 5.53
C HIS A 7 7.68 1.33 4.83
N PRO A 8 8.31 0.95 3.70
CA PRO A 8 8.02 -0.31 3.02
C PRO A 8 8.10 -1.54 3.93
N ALA A 9 9.00 -1.51 4.91
CA ALA A 9 9.13 -2.56 5.92
C ALA A 9 7.90 -2.66 6.84
N ASP A 10 7.29 -1.54 7.21
CA ASP A 10 6.08 -1.53 8.06
C ASP A 10 4.87 -2.07 7.31
N ILE A 11 4.75 -1.76 6.01
CA ILE A 11 3.74 -2.34 5.13
C ILE A 11 3.89 -3.86 5.07
N ILE A 12 5.11 -4.35 4.83
CA ILE A 12 5.41 -5.79 4.78
C ILE A 12 5.14 -6.45 6.14
N ALA A 13 5.53 -5.80 7.24
CA ALA A 13 5.28 -6.29 8.58
C ALA A 13 3.77 -6.34 8.90
N GLY A 14 3.01 -5.32 8.49
CA GLY A 14 1.55 -5.27 8.63
C GLY A 14 0.88 -6.43 7.89
N LEU A 15 1.28 -6.68 6.64
CA LEU A 15 0.77 -7.80 5.85
C LEU A 15 1.07 -9.14 6.54
N ARG A 16 2.31 -9.32 7.03
CA ARG A 16 2.72 -10.52 7.76
C ARG A 16 1.94 -10.73 9.05
N LYS A 17 1.68 -9.66 9.82
CA LYS A 17 0.85 -9.70 11.04
C LYS A 17 -0.59 -10.10 10.74
N LYS A 18 -1.10 -9.79 9.55
CA LYS A 18 -2.41 -10.22 9.04
C LYS A 18 -2.40 -11.65 8.45
N GLY A 19 -1.24 -12.32 8.43
CA GLY A 19 -1.09 -13.65 7.84
C GLY A 19 -1.00 -13.66 6.32
N THR A 20 -0.81 -12.51 5.67
CA THR A 20 -0.66 -12.39 4.21
C THR A 20 0.72 -11.87 3.82
N THR A 21 1.03 -11.87 2.52
CA THR A 21 2.28 -11.35 1.95
C THR A 21 2.01 -10.61 0.64
N LEU A 22 2.90 -9.71 0.23
CA LEU A 22 2.80 -9.04 -1.09
C LEU A 22 2.65 -10.03 -2.25
N ALA A 23 3.32 -11.17 -2.18
CA ALA A 23 3.22 -12.20 -3.20
C ALA A 23 1.82 -12.86 -3.20
N ALA A 24 1.23 -13.10 -2.02
CA ALA A 24 -0.12 -13.62 -1.90
C ALA A 24 -1.14 -12.63 -2.48
N VAL A 25 -1.07 -11.36 -2.06
CA VAL A 25 -1.94 -10.29 -2.59
C VAL A 25 -1.79 -10.13 -4.10
N SER A 26 -0.56 -10.24 -4.63
CA SER A 26 -0.33 -10.20 -6.09
C SER A 26 -1.05 -11.35 -6.80
N ARG A 27 -0.97 -12.57 -6.25
CA ARG A 27 -1.62 -13.76 -6.83
C ARG A 27 -3.14 -13.65 -6.79
N GLU A 28 -3.69 -13.16 -5.68
CA GLU A 28 -5.13 -12.91 -5.55
C GLU A 28 -5.63 -11.87 -6.55
N ALA A 29 -4.80 -10.86 -6.85
CA ALA A 29 -5.09 -9.85 -7.86
C ALA A 29 -4.81 -10.30 -9.32
N GLY A 30 -4.34 -11.54 -9.54
CA GLY A 30 -3.97 -12.05 -10.87
C GLY A 30 -2.73 -11.39 -11.48
N LEU A 31 -1.88 -10.79 -10.64
CA LEU A 31 -0.67 -10.08 -11.04
C LEU A 31 0.59 -10.94 -10.79
N ALA A 32 1.67 -10.65 -11.51
CA ALA A 32 2.95 -11.27 -11.22
C ALA A 32 3.42 -10.85 -9.81
N SER A 33 4.06 -11.77 -9.09
CA SER A 33 4.44 -11.60 -7.68
C SER A 33 5.40 -10.43 -7.41
N SER A 34 6.05 -9.91 -8.45
CA SER A 34 6.93 -8.74 -8.42
C SER A 34 6.24 -7.43 -8.82
N THR A 35 5.06 -7.48 -9.46
CA THR A 35 4.37 -6.28 -9.93
C THR A 35 3.91 -5.43 -8.75
N LEU A 36 3.42 -6.04 -7.68
CA LEU A 36 2.93 -5.32 -6.49
C LEU A 36 4.04 -4.70 -5.65
N ALA A 37 5.26 -5.25 -5.70
CA ALA A 37 6.42 -4.64 -5.05
C ALA A 37 6.75 -3.25 -5.64
N ASN A 38 6.42 -3.00 -6.91
CA ASN A 38 6.60 -1.68 -7.51
C ASN A 38 5.71 -0.61 -6.87
N ALA A 39 4.56 -0.97 -6.29
CA ALA A 39 3.67 -0.03 -5.60
C ALA A 39 4.32 0.59 -4.36
N LEU A 40 5.32 -0.07 -3.76
CA LEU A 40 6.03 0.46 -2.59
C LEU A 40 6.93 1.65 -2.93
N THR A 41 7.38 1.74 -4.19
CA THR A 41 8.36 2.75 -4.63
C THR A 41 7.76 3.74 -5.61
N LYS A 42 6.89 3.29 -6.52
CA LYS A 42 6.24 4.12 -7.54
C LYS A 42 4.78 4.34 -7.21
N HIS A 43 4.28 5.54 -7.51
CA HIS A 43 2.86 5.87 -7.41
C HIS A 43 2.07 4.94 -8.33
N TRP A 44 1.36 3.97 -7.73
CA TRP A 44 0.56 3.02 -8.48
C TRP A 44 -0.78 2.78 -7.79
N PRO A 45 -1.81 3.61 -8.11
CA PRO A 45 -3.06 3.64 -7.34
C PRO A 45 -3.77 2.30 -7.22
N LYS A 46 -3.68 1.46 -8.26
CA LYS A 46 -4.30 0.12 -8.25
C LYS A 46 -3.56 -0.84 -7.31
N GLY A 47 -2.23 -0.80 -7.30
CA GLY A 47 -1.43 -1.63 -6.38
C GLY A 47 -1.49 -1.15 -4.94
N GLU A 48 -1.45 0.17 -4.75
CA GLU A 48 -1.63 0.82 -3.44
C GLU A 48 -2.97 0.42 -2.82
N LYS A 49 -4.05 0.45 -3.61
CA LYS A 49 -5.38 0.00 -3.17
C LYS A 49 -5.39 -1.46 -2.73
N LEU A 50 -4.81 -2.37 -3.51
CA LEU A 50 -4.75 -3.80 -3.17
C LEU A 50 -4.01 -4.06 -1.85
N ILE A 51 -2.89 -3.35 -1.62
CA ILE A 51 -2.13 -3.44 -0.37
C ILE A 51 -2.96 -2.89 0.79
N ALA A 52 -3.63 -1.76 0.60
CA ALA A 52 -4.46 -1.13 1.61
C ALA A 52 -5.66 -2.00 1.99
N GLU A 53 -6.34 -2.61 0.99
CA GLU A 53 -7.42 -3.59 1.19
C GLU A 53 -6.93 -4.81 1.99
N ALA A 54 -5.74 -5.34 1.69
CA ALA A 54 -5.16 -6.45 2.43
C ALA A 54 -4.80 -6.10 3.89
N LEU A 55 -4.43 -4.85 4.16
CA LEU A 55 -4.18 -4.33 5.50
C LEU A 55 -5.47 -3.93 6.24
N GLY A 56 -6.56 -3.69 5.50
CA GLY A 56 -7.83 -3.20 6.03
C GLY A 56 -7.80 -1.72 6.38
N VAL A 57 -6.97 -0.93 5.70
CA VAL A 57 -6.83 0.52 5.87
C VAL A 57 -7.02 1.22 4.53
N SER A 58 -7.12 2.55 4.53
CA SER A 58 -7.17 3.34 3.30
C SER A 58 -5.78 3.52 2.71
N PRO A 59 -5.62 3.56 1.36
CA PRO A 59 -4.33 3.83 0.75
C PRO A 59 -3.79 5.23 1.12
N ALA A 60 -4.67 6.16 1.49
CA ALA A 60 -4.30 7.47 2.01
C ALA A 60 -3.69 7.44 3.42
N GLU A 61 -3.95 6.39 4.22
CA GLU A 61 -3.31 6.23 5.53
C GLU A 61 -1.88 5.69 5.39
N ILE A 62 -1.62 4.90 4.35
CA ILE A 62 -0.30 4.32 4.05
C ILE A 62 0.55 5.32 3.28
N TRP A 63 -0.03 5.99 2.29
CA TRP A 63 0.62 6.99 1.44
C TRP A 63 -0.09 8.35 1.49
N PRO A 64 -0.12 9.00 2.66
CA PRO A 64 -0.73 10.31 2.80
C PRO A 64 -0.11 11.36 1.88
N SER A 65 1.20 11.25 1.56
CA SER A 65 1.84 12.19 0.63
C SER A 65 1.26 12.11 -0.79
N ARG A 66 0.75 10.94 -1.18
CA ARG A 66 0.20 10.64 -2.51
C ARG A 66 -1.28 10.96 -2.63
N TYR A 67 -2.03 10.89 -1.53
CA TYR A 67 -3.48 10.96 -1.51
C TYR A 67 -4.06 12.16 -0.74
N ARG A 68 -3.21 13.00 -0.13
CA ARG A 68 -3.64 14.27 0.44
C ARG A 68 -4.22 15.14 -0.68
N LYS A 69 -5.52 15.02 -0.91
CA LYS A 69 -6.31 16.07 -1.55
C LYS A 69 -6.27 17.26 -0.59
N SER A 70 -5.95 18.42 -1.15
CA SER A 70 -6.16 19.71 -0.48
C SER A 70 -7.54 19.74 0.15
N GLU A 71 -7.58 19.66 1.47
CA GLU A 71 -8.63 20.19 2.32
C GLU A 71 -7.81 20.89 3.41
N ASP A 72 -7.73 22.22 3.46
CA ASP A 72 -8.79 23.24 3.49
C ASP A 72 -8.11 24.56 3.02
N ARG A 73 -8.60 25.30 2.01
CA ARG A 73 -9.54 26.44 2.08
C ARG A 73 -9.36 27.39 3.27
#